data_AF-A0A928QLH6-F1
#
_entry.id   AF-A0A928QLH6-F1
#
_cell.length_a   1.000
_cell.length_b   1.000
_cell.length_c   1.000
_cell.angle_alpha   90.00
_cell.angle_beta   90.00
_cell.angle_gamma   90.00
#
_symmetry.space_group_name_H-M   'P 1'
#
loop_
_entity.id
_entity.type
_entity.pdbx_description
1 polymer ?
#
loop_
_entity_poly.entity_id
_entity_poly.type
_entity_poly.pdbx_seq_one_letter_code
_entity_poly.pdbx_strand_id
1 'polypeptide(L)'
;MDGFEILIVLIVNLGICCILGAISKTVNEKNGYYGGFAWGFWLGIIGIIVVAVRQPPFYHSSESIIIPEHGEKLPASAISEENAPNGWHCRCGRYNAQYVSSCVCGISKREAMSPQPETVEPDDEMKKIAALKEYQKLLEDGIITQDEFDAKKKAILSE
;
A
#
# COMPACT_ATOMS: atom_id res chain seq x y z
N MET A 1 -38.22 15.92 25.00
CA MET A 1 -36.80 16.32 24.85
C MET A 1 -36.80 17.81 24.66
N ASP A 2 -36.00 18.53 25.45
CA ASP A 2 -35.71 19.93 25.15
C ASP A 2 -34.79 20.04 23.92
N GLY A 3 -34.60 21.27 23.43
CA GLY A 3 -33.75 21.51 22.25
C GLY A 3 -32.28 21.13 22.45
N PHE A 4 -31.80 21.14 23.70
CA PHE A 4 -30.42 20.80 24.04
C PHE A 4 -30.18 19.28 23.97
N GLU A 5 -31.10 18.50 24.51
CA GLU A 5 -31.12 17.04 24.41
C GLU A 5 -31.20 16.59 22.94
N ILE A 6 -32.03 17.25 22.13
CA ILE A 6 -32.10 16.96 20.68
C ILE A 6 -30.75 17.21 20.02
N LEU A 7 -30.07 18.32 20.34
CA LEU A 7 -28.77 18.65 19.78
C LEU A 7 -27.70 17.61 20.14
N ILE A 8 -27.66 17.17 21.40
CA ILE A 8 -26.73 16.12 21.85
C ILE A 8 -26.96 14.82 21.07
N VAL A 9 -28.22 14.40 20.97
CA VAL A 9 -28.59 13.18 20.24
C VAL A 9 -28.16 13.28 18.76
N LEU A 10 -28.31 14.43 18.11
CA LEU A 10 -27.87 14.62 16.73
C LEU A 10 -26.35 14.53 16.58
N ILE A 11 -25.58 15.13 17.49
CA ILE A 11 -24.11 15.08 17.45
C ILE A 11 -23.61 13.64 17.66
N VAL A 12 -24.18 12.93 18.63
CA VAL A 12 -23.81 11.54 18.91
C VAL A 12 -24.11 10.65 17.70
N ASN A 13 -25.30 10.78 17.10
CA ASN A 13 -25.66 10.02 15.90
C ASN A 13 -24.75 10.34 14.71
N LEU A 14 -24.40 11.61 14.49
CA LEU A 14 -23.46 12.01 13.45
C LEU A 14 -22.08 11.35 13.66
N GLY A 15 -21.59 11.33 14.90
CA GLY A 15 -20.35 10.65 15.27
C GLY A 15 -20.39 9.15 14.94
N ILE A 16 -21.48 8.47 15.30
CA ILE A 16 -21.69 7.05 14.98
C ILE A 16 -21.67 6.82 13.47
N CYS A 17 -22.38 7.64 12.69
CA CYS A 17 -22.39 7.54 11.23
C CYS A 17 -20.99 7.73 10.62
N CYS A 18 -20.20 8.68 11.13
CA CYS A 18 -18.81 8.87 10.69
C CYS A 18 -17.93 7.65 10.94
N ILE A 19 -18.07 7.01 12.12
CA ILE A 19 -17.33 5.79 12.46
C ILE A 19 -17.71 4.64 11.53
N LEU A 20 -19.01 4.41 11.32
CA LEU A 20 -19.50 3.37 10.41
C LEU A 20 -19.05 3.61 8.97
N GLY A 21 -19.04 4.87 8.52
CA GLY A 21 -18.47 5.25 7.24
C GLY A 21 -16.98 4.91 7.11
N ALA A 22 -16.17 5.20 8.13
CA ALA A 22 -14.73 4.88 8.11
C ALA A 22 -14.47 3.35 8.08
N ILE A 23 -15.26 2.58 8.83
CA ILE A 23 -15.20 1.10 8.80
C ILE A 23 -15.55 0.59 7.40
N SER A 24 -16.65 1.07 6.83
CA SER A 24 -17.11 0.71 5.49
C SER A 24 -16.07 1.02 4.42
N LYS A 25 -15.41 2.19 4.48
CA LYS A 25 -14.30 2.54 3.59
C LYS A 25 -13.15 1.52 3.69
N THR A 26 -12.72 1.19 4.91
CA THR A 26 -11.63 0.22 5.14
C THR A 26 -11.97 -1.16 4.56
N VAL A 27 -13.20 -1.64 4.77
CA VAL A 27 -13.64 -2.93 4.22
C VAL A 27 -13.68 -2.89 2.70
N ASN A 28 -14.18 -1.81 2.10
CA ASN A 28 -14.23 -1.64 0.65
C ASN A 28 -12.84 -1.67 0.02
N GLU A 29 -11.88 -0.97 0.64
CA GLU A 29 -10.51 -0.88 0.17
C GLU A 29 -9.77 -2.22 0.29
N LYS A 30 -10.01 -2.97 1.37
CA LYS A 30 -9.53 -4.37 1.48
C LYS A 30 -10.08 -5.27 0.38
N ASN A 31 -11.30 -5.01 -0.09
CA ASN A 31 -11.93 -5.72 -1.19
C ASN A 31 -11.50 -5.19 -2.58
N GLY A 32 -10.52 -4.29 -2.66
CA GLY A 32 -9.97 -3.77 -3.91
C GLY A 32 -10.75 -2.59 -4.53
N TYR A 33 -11.74 -2.06 -3.81
CA TYR A 33 -12.55 -0.93 -4.26
C TYR A 33 -12.08 0.38 -3.63
N TYR A 34 -11.97 1.44 -4.43
CA TYR A 34 -11.74 2.79 -3.89
C TYR A 34 -13.04 3.39 -3.33
N GLY A 35 -12.95 4.10 -2.21
CA GLY A 35 -14.09 4.74 -1.56
C GLY A 35 -14.82 3.78 -0.61
N GLY A 36 -16.14 3.92 -0.46
CA GLY A 36 -16.92 3.04 0.43
C GLY A 36 -17.47 3.72 1.68
N PHE A 37 -17.02 4.94 2.00
CA PHE A 37 -17.46 5.68 3.18
C PHE A 37 -18.97 5.94 3.22
N ALA A 38 -19.53 6.38 2.09
CA ALA A 38 -20.94 6.74 1.99
C ALA A 38 -21.87 5.56 2.34
N TRP A 39 -21.46 4.31 2.05
CA TRP A 39 -22.25 3.13 2.39
C TRP A 39 -22.44 3.02 3.90
N GLY A 40 -21.35 3.07 4.68
CA GLY A 40 -21.43 3.04 6.15
C GLY A 40 -22.03 4.29 6.77
N PHE A 41 -21.80 5.48 6.17
CA PHE A 41 -22.29 6.74 6.72
C PHE A 41 -23.81 6.90 6.59
N TRP A 42 -24.39 6.56 5.43
CA TRP A 42 -25.83 6.74 5.18
C TRP A 42 -26.67 5.51 5.51
N LEU A 43 -26.10 4.30 5.39
CA LEU A 43 -26.85 3.04 5.60
C LEU A 43 -26.42 2.31 6.89
N GLY A 44 -25.47 2.87 7.64
CA GLY A 44 -24.98 2.30 8.89
C GLY A 44 -24.44 0.88 8.70
N ILE A 45 -24.95 -0.05 9.52
CA ILE A 45 -24.55 -1.46 9.52
C ILE A 45 -24.89 -2.15 8.18
N ILE A 46 -26.04 -1.81 7.57
CA ILE A 46 -26.43 -2.36 6.27
C ILE A 46 -25.39 -2.01 5.20
N GLY A 47 -24.89 -0.78 5.25
CA GLY A 47 -23.78 -0.34 4.40
C GLY A 47 -22.58 -1.25 4.51
N ILE A 48 -22.13 -1.52 5.75
CA ILE A 48 -20.98 -2.40 6.01
C ILE A 48 -21.20 -3.80 5.43
N ILE A 49 -22.39 -4.39 5.62
CA ILE A 49 -22.73 -5.71 5.07
C ILE A 49 -22.63 -5.71 3.55
N VAL A 50 -23.23 -4.71 2.88
CA VAL A 50 -23.17 -4.58 1.43
C VAL A 50 -21.73 -4.54 0.95
N VAL A 51 -20.88 -3.74 1.61
CA VAL A 51 -19.48 -3.59 1.21
C VAL A 51 -18.65 -4.85 1.48
N ALA A 52 -18.96 -5.57 2.56
CA ALA A 52 -18.29 -6.82 2.92
C ALA A 52 -18.63 -7.95 1.94
N VAL A 53 -19.89 -8.03 1.51
CA VAL A 53 -20.37 -9.08 0.58
C VAL A 53 -20.14 -8.68 -0.88
N ARG A 54 -19.93 -7.39 -1.16
CA ARG A 54 -19.59 -6.89 -2.49
C ARG A 54 -18.34 -7.59 -2.98
N GLN A 55 -18.56 -8.53 -3.88
CA GLN A 55 -17.47 -9.25 -4.55
C GLN A 55 -16.63 -8.24 -5.33
N PRO A 56 -15.30 -8.40 -5.39
CA PRO A 56 -14.45 -7.58 -6.26
C PRO A 56 -14.99 -7.61 -7.69
N PRO A 57 -14.82 -6.54 -8.48
CA PRO A 57 -15.37 -6.49 -9.82
C PRO A 57 -14.59 -7.50 -10.65
N PHE A 58 -15.18 -8.68 -10.81
CA PHE A 58 -14.73 -9.78 -11.66
C PHE A 58 -13.22 -10.05 -11.64
N TYR A 59 -12.84 -10.97 -10.77
CA TYR A 59 -11.69 -11.84 -11.00
C TYR A 59 -12.05 -12.75 -12.19
N HIS A 60 -11.93 -12.25 -13.41
CA HIS A 60 -11.68 -13.16 -14.54
C HIS A 60 -10.26 -13.69 -14.32
N SER A 61 -10.14 -14.70 -13.46
CA SER A 61 -9.21 -15.79 -13.71
C SER A 61 -9.71 -16.45 -14.97
N SER A 62 -9.46 -15.80 -16.11
CA SER A 62 -9.55 -16.47 -17.38
C SER A 62 -8.39 -17.47 -17.32
N GLU A 63 -8.71 -18.68 -16.86
CA GLU A 63 -7.85 -19.86 -16.90
C GLU A 63 -7.22 -20.02 -18.30
N SER A 64 -7.88 -19.42 -19.29
CA SER A 64 -7.34 -19.12 -20.60
C SER A 64 -7.67 -17.70 -21.08
N ILE A 65 -6.67 -16.99 -21.61
CA ILE A 65 -6.88 -15.76 -22.40
C ILE A 65 -7.17 -16.17 -23.84
N ILE A 66 -8.19 -15.56 -24.46
CA ILE A 66 -8.42 -15.67 -25.91
C ILE A 66 -7.59 -14.58 -26.57
N ILE A 67 -6.53 -14.96 -27.28
CA ILE A 67 -5.79 -14.01 -28.12
C ILE A 67 -6.59 -13.82 -29.42
N PRO A 68 -7.01 -12.59 -29.74
CA PRO A 68 -7.91 -12.33 -30.87
C PRO A 68 -7.32 -12.71 -32.23
N GLU A 69 -5.99 -12.82 -32.35
CA GLU A 69 -5.31 -13.17 -33.59
C GLU A 69 -5.26 -14.68 -33.88
N HIS A 70 -5.29 -15.53 -32.84
CA HIS A 70 -5.09 -16.98 -33.00
C HIS A 70 -6.23 -17.87 -32.45
N GLY A 71 -7.23 -17.30 -31.75
CA GLY A 71 -8.40 -18.07 -31.27
C GLY A 71 -8.09 -19.17 -30.25
N GLU A 72 -6.81 -19.41 -29.93
CA GLU A 72 -6.38 -20.39 -28.95
C GLU A 72 -6.43 -19.83 -27.53
N LYS A 73 -6.83 -20.72 -26.63
CA LYS A 73 -6.90 -20.52 -25.19
C LYS A 73 -5.50 -20.71 -24.60
N LEU A 74 -4.77 -19.61 -24.36
CA LEU A 74 -3.46 -19.68 -23.71
C LEU A 74 -3.60 -19.62 -22.19
N PRO A 75 -2.92 -20.52 -21.43
CA PRO A 75 -2.98 -20.49 -19.98
C PRO A 75 -2.37 -19.19 -19.46
N ALA A 76 -2.85 -18.70 -18.31
CA ALA A 76 -2.36 -17.45 -17.71
C ALA A 76 -0.84 -17.44 -17.42
N SER A 77 -0.20 -18.61 -17.34
CA SER A 77 1.25 -18.77 -17.21
C SER A 77 2.03 -18.55 -18.51
N ALA A 78 1.38 -18.61 -19.67
CA ALA A 78 1.99 -18.43 -20.99
C ALA A 78 1.83 -17.00 -21.53
N ILE A 79 1.25 -16.09 -20.75
CA ILE A 79 1.14 -14.68 -21.13
C ILE A 79 2.54 -14.07 -21.09
N SER A 80 2.99 -13.59 -22.24
CA SER A 80 4.23 -12.86 -22.43
C SER A 80 3.96 -11.53 -23.13
N GLU A 81 4.96 -10.66 -23.18
CA GLU A 81 4.89 -9.41 -23.92
C GLU A 81 4.65 -9.61 -25.43
N GLU A 82 5.21 -10.69 -26.00
CA GLU A 82 5.04 -11.09 -27.40
C GLU A 82 3.56 -11.36 -27.73
N ASN A 83 2.87 -12.09 -26.86
CA ASN A 83 1.51 -12.56 -27.10
C ASN A 83 0.42 -11.60 -26.54
N ALA A 84 0.79 -10.66 -25.69
CA ALA A 84 -0.11 -9.69 -25.09
C ALA A 84 0.53 -8.29 -25.09
N PRO A 85 0.56 -7.61 -26.26
CA PRO A 85 1.16 -6.29 -26.37
C PRO A 85 0.45 -5.31 -25.42
N ASN A 86 1.22 -4.47 -24.73
CA ASN A 86 0.76 -3.53 -23.69
C ASN A 86 0.27 -4.18 -22.39
N GLY A 87 0.68 -5.42 -22.12
CA GLY A 87 0.56 -6.02 -20.80
C GLY A 87 1.42 -5.32 -19.74
N TRP A 88 1.41 -5.85 -18.53
CA TRP A 88 2.14 -5.27 -17.40
C TRP A 88 2.78 -6.36 -16.53
N HIS A 89 3.98 -6.05 -16.02
CA HIS A 89 4.68 -6.90 -15.06
C HIS A 89 4.17 -6.66 -13.64
N CYS A 90 3.81 -7.74 -12.97
CA CYS A 90 3.57 -7.73 -11.54
C CYS A 90 4.89 -7.87 -10.78
N ARG A 91 4.94 -7.36 -9.53
CA ARG A 91 6.10 -7.51 -8.64
C ARG A 91 6.45 -8.98 -8.32
N CYS A 92 5.51 -9.91 -8.49
CA CYS A 92 5.79 -11.35 -8.35
C CYS A 92 6.52 -11.95 -9.58
N GLY A 93 6.82 -11.16 -10.60
CA GLY A 93 7.49 -11.58 -11.84
C GLY A 93 6.55 -11.99 -12.96
N ARG A 94 5.25 -12.23 -12.69
CA ARG A 94 4.28 -12.60 -13.72
C ARG A 94 3.94 -11.43 -14.65
N TYR A 95 3.79 -11.71 -15.93
CA TYR A 95 3.25 -10.78 -16.91
C TYR A 95 1.73 -10.98 -17.02
N ASN A 96 0.98 -9.88 -17.07
CA ASN A 96 -0.47 -9.87 -17.14
C ASN A 96 -0.93 -9.09 -18.37
N ALA A 97 -2.03 -9.48 -18.99
CA ALA A 97 -2.58 -8.75 -20.13
C ALA A 97 -3.08 -7.34 -19.73
N GLN A 98 -3.20 -6.44 -20.72
CA GLN A 98 -3.53 -5.03 -20.48
C GLN A 98 -4.84 -4.85 -19.69
N TYR A 99 -5.84 -5.67 -19.97
CA TYR A 99 -7.19 -5.64 -19.38
C TYR A 99 -7.25 -6.23 -17.97
N VAL A 100 -6.22 -6.97 -17.54
CA VAL A 100 -6.15 -7.56 -16.21
C VAL A 100 -5.81 -6.47 -15.20
N SER A 101 -6.67 -6.25 -14.20
CA SER A 101 -6.53 -5.19 -13.20
C SER A 101 -5.76 -5.60 -11.94
N SER A 102 -5.62 -6.90 -11.70
CA SER A 102 -4.88 -7.47 -10.57
C SER A 102 -4.22 -8.79 -10.95
N CYS A 103 -3.02 -9.03 -10.43
CA CYS A 103 -2.29 -10.26 -10.67
C CYS A 103 -2.85 -11.39 -9.81
N VAL A 104 -2.63 -12.64 -10.24
CA VAL A 104 -2.97 -13.85 -9.47
C VAL A 104 -2.39 -13.85 -8.05
N CYS A 105 -1.24 -13.21 -7.83
CA CYS A 105 -0.62 -13.09 -6.52
C CYS A 105 -1.32 -12.07 -5.59
N GLY A 106 -2.37 -11.39 -6.04
CA GLY A 106 -3.14 -10.40 -5.27
C GLY A 106 -2.72 -8.94 -5.44
N ILE A 107 -1.58 -8.66 -6.10
CA ILE A 107 -1.10 -7.28 -6.33
C ILE A 107 -1.90 -6.62 -7.46
N SER A 108 -2.43 -5.42 -7.22
CA SER A 108 -3.15 -4.67 -8.25
C SER A 108 -2.20 -4.06 -9.29
N LYS A 109 -2.69 -3.81 -10.50
CA LYS A 109 -1.93 -3.13 -11.57
C LYS A 109 -1.40 -1.77 -11.11
N ARG A 110 -2.24 -0.99 -10.42
CA ARG A 110 -1.87 0.32 -9.85
C ARG A 110 -0.76 0.19 -8.83
N GLU A 111 -0.84 -0.82 -7.98
CA GLU A 111 0.18 -1.08 -6.96
C GLU A 111 1.49 -1.51 -7.61
N ALA A 112 1.47 -2.44 -8.57
CA ALA A 112 2.67 -2.86 -9.30
C ALA A 112 3.34 -1.73 -10.08
N MET A 113 2.55 -0.80 -10.63
CA MET A 113 3.03 0.38 -11.37
C MET A 113 3.36 1.57 -10.47
N SER A 114 2.96 1.54 -9.20
CA SER A 114 3.36 2.57 -8.23
C SER A 114 4.88 2.52 -8.11
N PRO A 115 5.56 3.69 -8.14
CA PRO A 115 6.92 3.78 -7.64
C PRO A 115 6.98 3.05 -6.31
N GLN A 116 7.94 2.13 -6.16
CA GLN A 116 8.18 1.59 -4.84
C GLN A 116 8.46 2.78 -3.91
N PRO A 117 8.00 2.77 -2.64
CA PRO A 117 8.72 3.55 -1.65
C PRO A 117 10.16 3.06 -1.77
N GLU A 118 11.05 3.91 -2.29
CA GLU A 118 12.47 3.60 -2.36
C GLU A 118 12.83 3.07 -0.97
N THR A 119 13.28 1.82 -0.91
CA THR A 119 14.20 1.46 0.17
C THR A 119 15.35 2.40 -0.04
N VAL A 120 15.32 3.55 0.63
CA VAL A 120 16.44 4.45 0.72
C VAL A 120 17.48 3.61 1.45
N GLU A 121 18.28 2.88 0.67
CA GLU A 121 19.61 2.44 1.09
C GLU A 121 20.20 3.67 1.77
N PRO A 122 20.46 3.61 3.09
CA PRO A 122 20.88 4.79 3.82
C PRO A 122 22.09 5.32 3.09
N ASP A 123 21.96 6.54 2.58
CA ASP A 123 23.01 7.17 1.80
C ASP A 123 24.29 7.17 2.64
N ASP A 124 25.45 7.10 2.00
CA ASP A 124 26.72 6.95 2.72
C ASP A 124 26.96 8.08 3.74
N GLU A 125 26.38 9.27 3.54
CA GLU A 125 26.33 10.38 4.49
C GLU A 125 25.50 10.04 5.74
N MET A 126 24.34 9.39 5.60
CA MET A 126 23.51 8.95 6.72
C MET A 126 24.20 7.85 7.56
N LYS A 127 24.96 6.95 6.92
CA LYS A 127 25.82 5.97 7.62
C LYS A 127 26.95 6.66 8.39
N LYS A 128 27.61 7.65 7.77
CA LYS A 128 28.66 8.47 8.43
C LYS A 128 28.09 9.22 9.64
N ILE A 129 26.91 9.82 9.53
CA ILE A 129 26.24 10.53 10.63
C ILE A 129 25.88 9.58 11.78
N ALA A 130 25.40 8.37 11.47
CA ALA A 130 25.07 7.36 12.49
C ALA A 130 26.31 6.91 13.26
N ALA A 131 27.42 6.63 12.55
CA ALA A 131 28.69 6.26 13.17
C ALA A 131 29.23 7.39 14.08
N LEU A 132 29.16 8.65 13.64
CA LEU A 132 29.60 9.80 14.44
C LEU A 132 28.81 9.94 15.75
N LYS A 133 27.49 9.68 15.74
CA LYS A 133 26.66 9.71 16.94
C LYS A 133 27.03 8.62 17.93
N GLU A 134 27.38 7.42 17.44
CA GLU A 134 27.81 6.32 18.29
C GLU A 134 29.16 6.63 18.96
N TYR A 135 30.12 7.18 18.22
CA TYR A 135 31.39 7.62 18.79
C TYR A 135 31.22 8.79 19.77
N GLN A 136 30.28 9.71 19.53
CA GLN A 136 29.99 10.80 20.46
C GLN A 136 29.46 10.26 21.79
N LYS A 137 28.63 9.21 21.74
CA LYS A 137 28.13 8.55 22.95
C LYS A 137 29.25 7.89 23.75
N LEU A 138 30.23 7.26 23.09
CA LEU A 138 31.38 6.65 23.76
C LEU A 138 32.27 7.70 24.45
N LEU A 139 32.34 8.92 23.90
CA LEU A 139 33.04 10.04 24.52
C LEU A 139 32.27 10.56 25.76
N GLU A 140 30.95 10.68 25.65
CA GLU A 140 30.07 11.08 26.76
C GLU A 140 30.07 10.05 27.90
N ASP A 141 30.16 8.75 27.57
CA ASP A 141 30.31 7.65 28.53
C ASP A 141 31.73 7.56 29.11
N GLY A 142 32.67 8.42 28.67
CA GLY A 142 34.05 8.49 29.14
C GLY A 142 34.91 7.28 28.74
N ILE A 143 34.46 6.49 27.77
CA ILE A 143 35.14 5.28 27.28
C ILE A 143 36.30 5.67 26.35
N ILE A 144 36.16 6.76 25.59
CA ILE A 144 37.19 7.30 24.70
C ILE A 144 37.54 8.73 25.07
N THR A 145 38.72 9.17 24.63
CA THR A 145 39.19 10.55 24.82
C THR A 145 38.79 11.47 23.66
N GLN A 146 38.80 12.79 23.90
CA GLN A 146 38.47 13.80 22.88
C GLN A 146 39.35 13.68 21.63
N ASP A 147 40.64 13.39 21.82
CA ASP A 147 41.61 13.24 20.73
C ASP A 147 41.30 12.03 19.84
N GLU A 148 40.82 10.93 20.41
CA GLU A 148 40.42 9.72 19.69
C GLU A 148 39.12 9.91 18.91
N PHE A 149 38.19 10.69 19.47
CA PHE A 149 36.95 11.07 18.80
C PHE A 149 37.23 11.95 17.56
N ASP A 150 38.07 12.97 17.71
CA ASP A 150 38.39 13.91 16.62
C ASP A 150 39.20 13.25 15.50
N ALA A 151 40.09 12.31 15.83
CA ALA A 151 40.79 11.49 14.85
C ALA A 151 39.84 10.63 14.00
N LYS A 152 38.86 9.97 14.63
CA LYS A 152 37.87 9.13 13.93
C LYS A 152 36.86 9.94 13.14
N LYS A 153 36.43 11.09 13.65
CA LYS A 153 35.54 12.02 12.92
C LYS A 153 36.17 12.49 11.62
N LYS A 154 37.46 12.85 11.65
CA LYS A 154 38.19 13.28 10.46
C LYS A 154 38.34 12.15 9.44
N ALA A 155 38.60 10.92 9.88
CA ALA A 155 38.69 9.76 8.99
C ALA A 155 37.36 9.48 8.26
N ILE A 156 36.25 9.46 9.01
CA ILE A 156 34.89 9.17 8.48
C ILE A 156 34.41 10.25 7.50
N LEU A 157 34.86 11.51 7.65
CA LEU A 157 34.52 12.62 6.76
C LEU A 157 35.45 12.72 5.53
N SER A 158 36.58 12.03 5.53
CA SER A 158 37.57 12.04 4.44
C SER A 158 37.47 10.85 3.48
N GLU A 159 36.77 9.80 3.88
CA GLU A 159 36.30 8.68 3.06
C GLU A 159 34.99 9.06 2.37
#